data_AF-A0A388M8P6-F1
#
_entry.id   AF-A0A388M8P6-F1
#
_cell.length_a   1.000
_cell.length_b   1.000
_cell.length_c   1.000
_cell.angle_alpha   90.00
_cell.angle_beta   90.00
_cell.angle_gamma   90.00
#
_symmetry.space_group_name_H-M   'P 1'
#
loop_
_entity.id
_entity.type
_entity.pdbx_description
1 polymer ?
#
loop_
_entity_poly.entity_id
_entity_poly.type
_entity_poly.pdbx_seq_one_letter_code
_entity_poly.pdbx_strand_id
1 'polypeptide(L)'
;MKEMHRVAGREAEVLKGKRVVAEGEVIKLKEQFNKLPSEESVKRREGGGTNLKTRLEAVANRSGRKGLKVSPRRDVGGSAEASGNVNERFHFIEAQKKDLINYKKSGLEMIYHEAGLKLRAVDLIIVDIAEYRADKALGKETNGSKDNVSDEPVHEVSDDSPADEEASVSEDGRSVEL
;
A
#
# COMPACT_ATOMS: atom_id res chain seq x y z
N MET A 1 12.27 50.67 -23.36
CA MET A 1 12.13 50.62 -21.88
C MET A 1 10.72 50.96 -21.38
N LYS A 2 10.08 52.05 -21.83
CA LYS A 2 8.70 52.42 -21.39
C LYS A 2 7.62 51.36 -21.68
N GLU A 3 7.73 50.60 -22.77
CA GLU A 3 6.74 49.60 -23.14
C GLU A 3 6.77 48.34 -22.25
N MET A 4 7.96 47.95 -21.77
CA MET A 4 8.14 46.83 -20.83
C MET A 4 7.41 47.10 -19.50
N HIS A 5 7.46 48.34 -19.00
CA HIS A 5 6.77 48.71 -17.77
C HIS A 5 5.24 48.71 -17.91
N ARG A 6 4.71 48.98 -19.11
CA ARG A 6 3.27 48.90 -19.39
C ARG A 6 2.76 47.47 -19.41
N VAL A 7 3.52 46.56 -20.01
CA VAL A 7 3.18 45.13 -20.04
C VAL A 7 3.25 44.53 -18.63
N ALA A 8 4.34 44.78 -17.90
CA ALA A 8 4.51 44.31 -16.53
C ALA A 8 3.41 44.84 -15.57
N GLY A 9 2.95 46.08 -15.76
CA GLY A 9 1.84 46.65 -14.98
C GLY A 9 0.52 45.91 -15.19
N ARG A 10 0.18 45.56 -16.43
CA ARG A 10 -1.03 44.80 -16.76
C ARG A 10 -0.97 43.37 -16.23
N GLU A 11 0.18 42.71 -16.34
CA GLU A 11 0.38 41.37 -15.80
C GLU A 11 0.23 41.35 -14.27
N ALA A 12 0.80 42.35 -13.57
CA ALA A 12 0.66 42.49 -12.14
C ALA A 12 -0.80 42.71 -11.70
N GLU A 13 -1.58 43.45 -12.49
CA GLU A 13 -3.01 43.67 -12.23
C GLU A 13 -3.84 42.39 -12.41
N VAL A 14 -3.58 41.63 -13.48
CA VAL A 14 -4.21 40.33 -13.72
C VAL A 14 -3.89 39.34 -12.60
N LEU A 15 -2.64 39.29 -12.13
CA LEU A 15 -2.23 38.40 -11.04
C LEU A 15 -2.89 38.80 -9.71
N LYS A 16 -3.03 40.09 -9.42
CA LYS A 16 -3.77 40.58 -8.25
C LYS A 16 -5.24 40.17 -8.32
N GLY A 17 -5.88 40.30 -9.48
CA GLY A 17 -7.26 39.85 -9.69
C GLY A 17 -7.43 38.35 -9.44
N LYS A 18 -6.55 37.53 -10.02
CA LYS A 18 -6.56 36.06 -9.81
C LYS A 18 -6.37 35.68 -8.34
N ARG A 19 -5.50 36.38 -7.62
CA ARG A 19 -5.25 36.15 -6.19
C ARG A 19 -6.50 36.42 -5.35
N VAL A 20 -7.20 37.53 -5.60
CA VAL A 20 -8.44 37.86 -4.88
C VAL A 20 -9.53 36.82 -5.11
N VAL A 21 -9.66 36.31 -6.34
CA VAL A 21 -10.63 35.24 -6.65
C VAL A 21 -10.28 33.94 -5.91
N ALA A 22 -9.01 33.52 -5.97
CA ALA A 22 -8.57 32.30 -5.28
C ALA A 22 -8.73 32.40 -3.75
N GLU A 23 -8.39 33.55 -3.15
CA GLU A 23 -8.59 33.78 -1.71
C GLU A 23 -10.08 33.75 -1.32
N GLY A 24 -10.97 34.25 -2.18
CA GLY A 24 -12.43 34.17 -1.97
C GLY A 24 -12.97 32.74 -2.00
N GLU A 25 -12.47 31.90 -2.92
CA GLU A 25 -12.84 30.48 -2.99
C GLU A 25 -12.39 29.70 -1.75
N VAL A 26 -11.19 29.96 -1.25
CA VAL A 26 -10.66 29.34 -0.02
C VAL A 26 -11.52 29.70 1.19
N ILE A 27 -11.92 30.97 1.32
CA ILE A 27 -12.81 31.41 2.42
C ILE A 27 -14.17 30.70 2.32
N LYS A 28 -14.75 30.62 1.13
CA LYS A 28 -16.04 29.95 0.90
C LYS A 28 -15.99 28.46 1.24
N LEU A 29 -14.95 27.76 0.82
CA LEU A 29 -14.75 26.34 1.14
C LEU A 29 -14.53 26.12 2.64
N LYS A 30 -13.74 26.99 3.28
CA LYS A 30 -13.52 26.94 4.74
C LYS A 30 -14.82 27.14 5.52
N GLU A 31 -15.68 28.06 5.07
CA GLU A 31 -17.00 28.23 5.65
C GLU A 31 -17.90 27.00 5.46
N GLN A 32 -17.88 26.38 4.28
CA GLN A 32 -18.63 25.15 4.03
C GLN A 32 -18.14 24.01 4.93
N PHE A 33 -16.84 23.87 5.12
CA PHE A 33 -16.25 22.86 6.01
C PHE A 33 -16.65 23.08 7.48
N ASN A 34 -16.68 24.34 7.93
CA ASN A 34 -17.11 24.68 9.29
C ASN A 34 -18.62 24.55 9.52
N LYS A 35 -19.44 24.60 8.46
CA LYS A 35 -20.91 24.43 8.51
C LYS A 35 -21.35 22.97 8.46
N LEU A 36 -20.47 22.05 8.06
CA LEU A 36 -20.74 20.62 8.18
C LEU A 36 -20.55 20.24 9.65
N PRO A 37 -21.64 19.93 10.42
CA PRO A 37 -21.47 19.38 11.74
C PRO A 37 -20.71 18.06 11.59
N SER A 38 -19.63 17.90 12.34
CA SER A 38 -19.02 16.59 12.56
C SER A 38 -20.12 15.70 13.13
N GLU A 39 -20.74 14.87 12.29
CA GLU A 39 -21.63 13.78 12.72
C GLU A 39 -20.77 12.69 13.39
N GLU A 40 -20.04 13.05 14.43
CA GLU A 40 -19.50 12.16 15.43
C GLU A 40 -20.37 12.29 16.68
N SER A 41 -21.65 11.98 16.51
CA SER A 41 -22.47 11.51 17.62
C SER A 41 -23.16 10.23 17.15
N VAL A 42 -22.31 9.21 17.04
CA VAL A 42 -22.72 7.81 17.09
C VAL A 42 -23.76 7.69 18.18
N LYS A 43 -25.01 7.45 17.75
CA LYS A 43 -26.11 7.01 18.58
C LYS A 43 -25.53 6.06 19.61
N ARG A 44 -25.57 6.45 20.89
CA ARG A 44 -25.46 5.52 22.02
C ARG A 44 -26.54 4.47 21.80
N ARG A 45 -26.19 3.40 21.07
CA ARG A 45 -26.91 2.14 21.16
C ARG A 45 -26.69 1.66 22.57
N GLU A 46 -27.76 1.69 23.32
CA GLU A 46 -27.90 1.08 24.62
C GLU A 46 -27.30 -0.33 24.62
N GLY A 47 -26.58 -0.64 25.69
CA GLY A 47 -26.57 -1.99 26.27
C GLY A 47 -26.03 -3.12 25.39
N GLY A 48 -24.74 -3.07 25.05
CA GLY A 48 -24.05 -4.18 24.38
C GLY A 48 -22.71 -4.52 25.01
N GLY A 49 -22.58 -4.44 26.34
CA GLY A 49 -21.36 -4.85 27.03
C GLY A 49 -20.98 -6.29 26.66
N THR A 50 -19.72 -6.50 26.28
CA THR A 50 -19.15 -7.81 25.95
C THR A 50 -19.27 -8.73 27.15
N ASN A 51 -20.34 -9.52 27.19
CA ASN A 51 -20.56 -10.54 28.20
C ASN A 51 -19.65 -11.77 27.95
N LEU A 52 -18.35 -11.54 27.78
CA LEU A 52 -17.36 -12.58 27.58
C LEU A 52 -17.07 -13.28 28.92
N LYS A 53 -16.97 -12.52 30.01
CA LYS A 53 -16.71 -13.06 31.34
C LYS A 53 -17.80 -14.05 31.77
N THR A 54 -19.08 -13.68 31.68
CA THR A 54 -20.17 -14.57 32.12
C THR A 54 -20.40 -15.72 31.13
N ARG A 55 -20.06 -15.54 29.83
CA ARG A 55 -19.98 -16.68 28.89
C ARG A 55 -18.86 -17.67 29.23
N LEU A 56 -17.67 -17.18 29.59
CA LEU A 56 -16.54 -18.04 29.99
C LEU A 56 -16.85 -18.79 31.31
N GLU A 57 -17.48 -18.12 32.26
CA GLU A 57 -17.89 -18.71 33.53
C GLU A 57 -18.99 -19.79 33.34
N ALA A 58 -19.95 -19.55 32.45
CA ALA A 58 -20.96 -20.55 32.08
C ALA A 58 -20.37 -21.78 31.37
N VAL A 59 -19.34 -21.61 30.54
CA VAL A 59 -18.62 -22.72 29.88
C VAL A 59 -17.82 -23.53 30.90
N ALA A 60 -17.10 -22.87 31.80
CA ALA A 60 -16.34 -23.54 32.87
C ALA A 60 -17.28 -24.38 33.76
N ASN A 61 -18.44 -23.85 34.12
CA ASN A 61 -19.42 -24.57 34.96
C ASN A 61 -20.09 -25.77 34.25
N ARG A 62 -20.16 -25.78 32.92
CA ARG A 62 -20.64 -26.95 32.14
C ARG A 62 -19.57 -28.02 31.92
N SER A 63 -18.29 -27.68 32.06
CA SER A 63 -17.17 -28.60 31.83
C SER A 63 -16.92 -29.60 32.98
N GLY A 64 -17.67 -29.51 34.09
CA GLY A 64 -17.47 -30.34 35.28
C GLY A 64 -18.10 -31.73 35.28
N ARG A 65 -18.76 -32.18 34.20
CA ARG A 65 -19.39 -33.51 34.16
C ARG A 65 -18.96 -34.32 32.93
N LYS A 66 -18.04 -35.24 33.21
CA LYS A 66 -17.94 -36.60 32.66
C LYS A 66 -17.76 -36.72 31.14
N GLY A 67 -16.51 -37.01 30.77
CA GLY A 67 -16.17 -38.11 29.87
C GLY A 67 -16.92 -38.18 28.54
N LEU A 68 -16.32 -37.62 27.50
CA LEU A 68 -16.06 -38.32 26.24
C LEU A 68 -15.02 -37.49 25.49
N LYS A 69 -13.78 -37.99 25.39
CA LYS A 69 -12.81 -37.44 24.45
C LYS A 69 -13.25 -37.83 23.05
N VAL A 70 -14.14 -37.04 22.45
CA VAL A 70 -14.31 -37.00 21.00
C VAL A 70 -13.43 -35.87 20.53
N SER A 71 -12.21 -36.18 20.10
CA SER A 71 -11.49 -35.30 19.18
C SER A 71 -12.27 -35.31 17.87
N PRO A 72 -12.83 -34.18 17.40
CA PRO A 72 -13.21 -34.07 16.01
C PRO A 72 -11.90 -33.93 15.23
N ARG A 73 -11.29 -35.06 14.87
CA ARG A 73 -10.44 -35.10 13.68
C ARG A 73 -11.35 -34.72 12.52
N ARG A 74 -11.34 -33.44 12.16
CA ARG A 74 -11.73 -33.00 10.82
C ARG A 74 -10.52 -33.16 9.93
N ASP A 75 -10.26 -34.41 9.56
CA ASP A 75 -9.63 -34.72 8.29
C ASP A 75 -10.74 -34.61 7.23
N VAL A 76 -10.91 -33.41 6.68
CA VAL A 76 -11.59 -33.13 5.40
C VAL A 76 -10.81 -31.92 4.85
N GLY A 77 -9.83 -32.06 3.96
CA GLY A 77 -9.72 -33.10 2.93
C GLY A 77 -10.83 -32.92 1.89
N GLY A 78 -11.12 -31.69 1.51
CA GLY A 78 -12.15 -31.36 0.53
C GLY A 78 -11.95 -29.95 0.00
N SER A 79 -11.45 -29.87 -1.22
CA SER A 79 -11.26 -28.68 -2.06
C SER A 79 -12.25 -27.55 -1.76
N ALA A 80 -11.76 -26.52 -1.08
CA ALA A 80 -12.42 -25.23 -0.89
C ALA A 80 -11.51 -24.11 -1.42
N GLU A 81 -10.81 -24.37 -2.53
CA GLU A 81 -9.70 -23.52 -2.98
C GLU A 81 -10.13 -22.16 -3.55
N ALA A 82 -11.42 -21.95 -3.82
CA ALA A 82 -11.88 -20.67 -4.39
C ALA A 82 -12.37 -19.65 -3.34
N SER A 83 -12.91 -20.08 -2.20
CA SER A 83 -13.52 -19.15 -1.22
C SER A 83 -12.62 -18.84 -0.02
N GLY A 84 -11.58 -19.63 0.24
CA GLY A 84 -10.57 -19.33 1.26
C GLY A 84 -9.54 -18.30 0.80
N ASN A 85 -9.25 -18.26 -0.50
CA ASN A 85 -8.17 -17.46 -1.08
C ASN A 85 -8.41 -15.94 -0.94
N VAL A 86 -9.63 -15.45 -1.18
CA VAL A 86 -9.92 -14.00 -1.11
C VAL A 86 -9.70 -13.44 0.30
N ASN A 87 -10.07 -14.22 1.33
CA ASN A 87 -9.84 -13.80 2.72
C ASN A 87 -8.36 -13.84 3.08
N GLU A 88 -7.61 -14.82 2.56
CA GLU A 88 -6.16 -14.92 2.72
C GLU A 88 -5.42 -13.76 2.01
N ARG A 89 -5.83 -13.41 0.78
CA ARG A 89 -5.32 -12.26 0.03
C ARG A 89 -5.52 -10.95 0.77
N PHE A 90 -6.71 -10.74 1.33
CA PHE A 90 -6.98 -9.54 2.12
C PHE A 90 -6.07 -9.43 3.34
N HIS A 91 -5.92 -10.52 4.10
CA HIS A 91 -5.03 -10.54 5.27
C HIS A 91 -3.56 -10.32 4.88
N PHE A 92 -3.12 -10.89 3.77
CA PHE A 92 -1.78 -10.69 3.24
C PHE A 92 -1.52 -9.22 2.87
N ILE A 93 -2.45 -8.58 2.14
CA ILE A 93 -2.34 -7.16 1.77
C ILE A 93 -2.29 -6.28 3.01
N GLU A 94 -3.17 -6.50 3.99
CA GLU A 94 -3.18 -5.75 5.26
C GLU A 94 -1.84 -5.86 6.01
N ALA A 95 -1.26 -7.06 6.08
CA ALA A 95 0.05 -7.28 6.68
C ALA A 95 1.15 -6.51 5.93
N GLN A 96 1.20 -6.63 4.60
CA GLN A 96 2.17 -5.91 3.76
C GLN A 96 2.06 -4.39 3.90
N LYS A 97 0.84 -3.85 3.98
CA LYS A 97 0.63 -2.40 4.18
C LYS A 97 1.19 -1.94 5.51
N LYS A 98 0.97 -2.69 6.59
CA LYS A 98 1.53 -2.37 7.92
C LYS A 98 3.05 -2.35 7.91
N ASP A 99 3.67 -3.32 7.23
CA ASP A 99 5.12 -3.36 7.10
C ASP A 99 5.65 -2.17 6.30
N LEU A 100 5.00 -1.81 5.20
CA LEU A 100 5.39 -0.70 4.32
C LEU A 100 5.24 0.68 4.98
N ILE A 101 4.26 0.88 5.87
CA ILE A 101 4.10 2.13 6.62
C ILE A 101 5.33 2.45 7.48
N ASN A 102 6.08 1.43 7.91
CA ASN A 102 7.28 1.60 8.73
C ASN A 102 8.53 1.97 7.91
N TYR A 103 8.46 1.92 6.57
CA TYR A 103 9.59 2.31 5.72
C TYR A 103 9.72 3.82 5.62
N LYS A 104 10.96 4.30 5.59
CA LYS A 104 11.26 5.69 5.22
C LYS A 104 10.81 5.93 3.78
N LYS A 105 10.45 7.18 3.46
CA LYS A 105 10.00 7.60 2.12
C LYS A 105 10.95 7.15 1.01
N SER A 106 12.26 7.31 1.21
CA SER A 106 13.29 6.88 0.23
C SER A 106 13.31 5.36 -0.02
N GLY A 107 13.00 4.55 1.01
CA GLY A 107 12.90 3.10 0.86
C GLY A 107 11.68 2.68 0.06
N LEU A 108 10.54 3.37 0.26
CA LEU A 108 9.34 3.17 -0.54
C LEU A 108 9.56 3.57 -2.00
N GLU A 109 10.20 4.71 -2.26
CA GLU A 109 10.53 5.18 -3.62
C GLU A 109 11.40 4.17 -4.39
N MET A 110 12.35 3.50 -3.72
CA MET A 110 13.17 2.47 -4.37
C MET A 110 12.37 1.25 -4.80
N ILE A 111 11.59 0.66 -3.88
CA ILE A 111 10.71 -0.50 -4.16
C ILE A 111 9.69 -0.15 -5.25
N TYR A 112 9.27 1.11 -5.25
CA TYR A 112 8.32 1.63 -6.20
C TYR A 112 8.84 1.70 -7.64
N HIS A 113 10.07 2.18 -7.82
CA HIS A 113 10.75 2.21 -9.11
C HIS A 113 11.01 0.80 -9.65
N GLU A 114 11.38 -0.15 -8.77
CA GLU A 114 11.55 -1.56 -9.12
C GLU A 114 10.26 -2.19 -9.66
N ALA A 115 9.10 -1.81 -9.09
CA ALA A 115 7.79 -2.28 -9.53
C ALA A 115 7.26 -1.58 -10.80
N GLY A 116 7.94 -0.54 -11.32
CA GLY A 116 7.53 0.17 -12.54
C GLY A 116 6.21 0.96 -12.42
N LEU A 117 5.84 1.39 -11.22
CA LEU A 117 4.57 2.09 -10.94
C LEU A 117 4.70 3.63 -11.15
N LYS A 118 3.57 4.35 -11.38
CA LYS A 118 3.53 5.82 -11.67
C LYS A 118 3.44 6.75 -10.45
N LEU A 119 4.53 7.45 -10.09
CA LEU A 119 4.69 8.14 -8.79
C LEU A 119 3.43 8.90 -8.35
N ARG A 120 2.91 8.57 -7.16
CA ARG A 120 1.67 9.13 -6.57
C ARG A 120 1.89 9.51 -5.09
N ALA A 121 0.83 9.89 -4.40
CA ALA A 121 0.86 10.06 -2.95
C ALA A 121 1.33 8.77 -2.26
N VAL A 122 2.09 8.90 -1.16
CA VAL A 122 2.73 7.78 -0.46
C VAL A 122 1.72 6.71 -0.04
N ASP A 123 0.54 7.11 0.43
CA ASP A 123 -0.51 6.17 0.84
C ASP A 123 -1.01 5.31 -0.32
N LEU A 124 -1.09 5.89 -1.52
CA LEU A 124 -1.47 5.16 -2.74
C LEU A 124 -0.34 4.22 -3.18
N ILE A 125 0.91 4.68 -3.07
CA ILE A 125 2.09 3.85 -3.37
C ILE A 125 2.12 2.60 -2.48
N ILE A 126 1.84 2.75 -1.18
CA ILE A 126 1.81 1.61 -0.24
C ILE A 126 0.74 0.60 -0.63
N VAL A 127 -0.45 1.06 -1.02
CA VAL A 127 -1.53 0.19 -1.52
C VAL A 127 -1.07 -0.54 -2.78
N ASP A 128 -0.56 0.19 -3.78
CA ASP A 128 -0.14 -0.36 -5.06
C ASP A 128 0.98 -1.41 -4.89
N ILE A 129 1.97 -1.16 -4.01
CA ILE A 129 3.06 -2.12 -3.72
C ILE A 129 2.50 -3.36 -3.00
N ALA A 130 1.60 -3.19 -2.04
CA ALA A 130 1.02 -4.32 -1.31
C ALA A 130 0.17 -5.22 -2.22
N GLU A 131 -0.63 -4.61 -3.11
CA GLU A 131 -1.39 -5.34 -4.13
C GLU A 131 -0.47 -6.05 -5.11
N TYR A 132 0.58 -5.37 -5.61
CA TYR A 132 1.59 -5.99 -6.48
C TYR A 132 2.27 -7.21 -5.84
N ARG A 133 2.64 -7.12 -4.56
CA ARG A 133 3.21 -8.25 -3.81
C ARG A 133 2.21 -9.39 -3.63
N ALA A 134 0.94 -9.07 -3.38
CA ALA A 134 -0.11 -10.06 -3.25
C ALA A 134 -0.36 -10.79 -4.57
N ASP A 135 -0.44 -10.05 -5.68
CA ASP A 135 -0.61 -10.62 -7.02
C ASP A 135 0.59 -11.50 -7.42
N LYS A 136 1.80 -11.12 -7.01
CA LYS A 136 3.02 -11.92 -7.22
C LYS A 136 3.02 -13.21 -6.37
N ALA A 137 2.53 -13.16 -5.13
CA ALA A 137 2.58 -14.28 -4.19
C ALA A 137 1.41 -15.26 -4.35
N LEU A 138 0.21 -14.74 -4.56
CA LEU A 138 -1.05 -15.50 -4.59
C LEU A 138 -1.58 -15.70 -6.02
N GLY A 139 -0.91 -15.11 -7.01
CA GLY A 139 -1.38 -15.04 -8.38
C GLY A 139 -2.39 -13.91 -8.57
N LYS A 140 -2.45 -13.40 -9.79
CA LYS A 140 -3.45 -12.39 -10.16
C LYS A 140 -4.80 -13.11 -10.26
N GLU A 141 -5.74 -12.75 -9.38
CA GLU A 141 -7.14 -13.15 -9.53
C GLU A 141 -7.72 -12.42 -10.75
N THR A 142 -7.45 -12.93 -11.95
CA THR A 142 -8.08 -12.48 -13.18
C THR A 142 -9.53 -12.92 -13.14
N ASN A 143 -10.37 -12.14 -12.48
CA ASN A 143 -11.82 -12.27 -12.51
C ASN A 143 -12.30 -11.94 -13.93
N GLY A 144 -12.22 -12.94 -14.82
CA GLY A 144 -12.85 -12.92 -16.14
C GLY A 144 -12.24 -11.96 -17.15
N SER A 145 -11.09 -12.32 -17.71
CA SER A 145 -10.75 -11.99 -19.10
C SER A 145 -9.82 -13.07 -19.62
N LYS A 146 -10.36 -13.94 -20.49
CA LYS A 146 -9.53 -14.68 -21.45
C LYS A 146 -8.69 -13.64 -22.16
N ASP A 147 -7.39 -13.70 -21.97
CA ASP A 147 -6.40 -13.55 -23.04
C ASP A 147 -5.07 -14.07 -22.47
N ASN A 148 -4.82 -15.34 -22.79
CA ASN A 148 -3.51 -15.95 -22.65
C ASN A 148 -2.58 -15.27 -23.66
N VAL A 149 -1.58 -14.54 -23.18
CA VAL A 149 -0.24 -14.58 -23.78
C VAL A 149 0.73 -14.51 -22.61
N SER A 150 1.17 -15.70 -22.20
CA SER A 150 2.42 -15.91 -21.50
C SER A 150 3.56 -15.33 -22.34
N ASP A 151 4.04 -14.15 -21.98
CA ASP A 151 5.42 -13.76 -22.26
C ASP A 151 6.20 -13.95 -20.96
N GLU A 152 6.60 -15.20 -20.77
CA GLU A 152 7.69 -15.59 -19.88
C GLU A 152 8.98 -15.15 -20.57
N PRO A 153 9.77 -14.20 -20.04
CA PRO A 153 11.08 -13.92 -20.59
C PRO A 153 11.96 -15.12 -20.25
N VAL A 154 12.06 -16.05 -21.20
CA VAL A 154 13.03 -17.14 -21.18
C VAL A 154 14.40 -16.52 -20.97
N HIS A 155 14.95 -16.73 -19.77
CA HIS A 155 16.34 -16.47 -19.48
C HIS A 155 17.16 -17.46 -20.30
N GLU A 156 17.60 -17.02 -21.48
CA GLU A 156 18.56 -17.76 -22.28
C GLU A 156 19.91 -17.67 -21.56
N VAL A 157 20.19 -18.71 -20.79
CA VAL A 157 21.49 -19.00 -20.19
C VAL A 157 22.41 -19.38 -21.34
N SER A 158 23.20 -18.42 -21.83
CA SER A 158 24.32 -18.70 -22.72
C SER A 158 25.52 -19.11 -21.87
N ASP A 159 25.63 -20.41 -21.65
CA ASP A 159 26.77 -21.07 -21.03
C ASP A 159 27.80 -21.38 -22.13
N ASP A 160 28.83 -20.54 -22.25
CA ASP A 160 30.08 -20.92 -22.92
C ASP A 160 31.26 -20.33 -22.13
N SER A 161 31.91 -21.21 -21.37
CA SER A 161 33.18 -20.98 -20.65
C SER A 161 34.37 -21.34 -21.56
N PRO A 162 35.63 -21.28 -21.07
CA PRO A 162 36.45 -20.11 -20.77
C PRO A 162 37.78 -20.13 -21.58
N ALA A 163 38.52 -19.02 -21.63
CA ALA A 163 39.97 -19.03 -21.84
C ALA A 163 40.60 -17.70 -21.39
N ASP A 164 41.24 -17.77 -20.22
CA ASP A 164 42.60 -17.35 -19.90
C ASP A 164 43.20 -16.01 -20.37
N GLU A 165 44.06 -15.53 -19.44
CA GLU A 165 45.23 -14.64 -19.63
C GLU A 165 44.97 -13.14 -19.44
N GLU A 166 45.28 -12.59 -18.26
CA GLU A 166 46.61 -12.27 -17.70
C GLU A 166 46.90 -10.78 -17.84
N ALA A 167 47.75 -10.32 -16.92
CA ALA A 167 48.52 -9.09 -16.95
C ALA A 167 47.94 -7.79 -16.34
N SER A 168 48.72 -7.36 -15.34
CA SER A 168 49.14 -5.99 -15.01
C SER A 168 48.19 -5.15 -14.14
N VAL A 169 48.47 -4.97 -12.85
CA VAL A 169 49.48 -4.05 -12.28
C VAL A 169 49.29 -2.61 -12.78
N SER A 170 48.75 -1.74 -11.93
CA SER A 170 49.48 -0.56 -11.48
C SER A 170 48.84 0.05 -10.24
N GLU A 171 49.70 0.30 -9.25
CA GLU A 171 49.50 1.18 -8.10
C GLU A 171 49.35 2.65 -8.54
N ASP A 172 49.22 3.55 -7.54
CA ASP A 172 49.10 5.01 -7.59
C ASP A 172 47.70 5.59 -7.85
N GLY A 173 47.20 6.55 -7.07
CA GLY A 173 47.82 7.25 -5.95
C GLY A 173 46.88 8.35 -5.42
N ARG A 174 46.97 8.57 -4.10
CA ARG A 174 47.09 9.88 -3.44
C ARG A 174 46.32 11.08 -4.03
N SER A 175 45.41 11.65 -3.24
CA SER A 175 45.46 13.08 -2.86
C SER A 175 44.60 13.39 -1.64
N VAL A 176 45.29 13.92 -0.63
CA VAL A 176 44.81 14.75 0.47
C VAL A 176 44.92 16.20 0.00
N GLU A 177 43.96 17.06 0.35
CA GLU A 177 44.05 18.53 0.53
C GLU A 177 42.59 19.06 0.52
N LEU A 178 42.13 20.00 1.34
CA LEU A 178 42.65 20.75 2.50
C LEU A 178 41.41 21.31 3.23
#